data_AF-A0A143BAK5-F1
#
_entry.id   AF-A0A143BAK5-F1
#
_cell.length_a   1.000
_cell.length_b   1.000
_cell.length_c   1.000
_cell.angle_alpha   90.00
_cell.angle_beta   90.00
_cell.angle_gamma   90.00
#
_symmetry.space_group_name_H-M   'P 1'
#
loop_
_entity.id
_entity.type
_entity.pdbx_description
1 polymer ?
#
loop_
_entity_poly.entity_id
_entity_poly.type
_entity_poly.pdbx_seq_one_letter_code
_entity_poly.pdbx_strand_id
1 'polypeptide(L)'
;MKLRWFTLVLLLLVIPSLSLARWITDQVVIESKATGPILFSHYNHLEAVGKNCPTCHNGIFNVEPAKNRAATMADMEQGKSCGACHNGKRAFSVKEDCASCHPTRDITFTVADAGNVLFSHDVHTGMYSCSECHPGLFIPGAGNKRASMEDMAGGESCGACHDGSTAFTVEENCDTCHQM
;
A
#
# COMPACT_ATOMS: atom_id res chain seq x y z
N MET A 1 3.62 57.26 -24.49
CA MET A 1 3.91 56.93 -23.07
C MET A 1 2.77 56.19 -22.37
N LYS A 2 1.50 56.58 -22.51
CA LYS A 2 0.35 55.94 -21.82
C LYS A 2 0.04 54.50 -22.26
N LEU A 3 0.23 54.17 -23.55
CA LEU A 3 -0.07 52.83 -24.10
C LEU A 3 0.92 51.75 -23.62
N ARG A 4 2.20 52.11 -23.46
CA ARG A 4 3.25 51.21 -22.92
C ARG A 4 3.06 50.90 -21.43
N TRP A 5 2.50 51.85 -20.67
CA TRP A 5 2.19 51.66 -19.25
C TRP A 5 0.98 50.76 -19.04
N PHE A 6 -0.05 50.90 -19.88
CA PHE A 6 -1.21 50.01 -19.90
C PHE A 6 -0.84 48.56 -20.23
N THR A 7 0.03 48.33 -21.21
CA THR A 7 0.51 46.98 -21.54
C THR A 7 1.35 46.36 -20.42
N LEU A 8 2.16 47.17 -19.72
CA LEU A 8 2.97 46.70 -18.58
C LEU A 8 2.10 46.34 -17.36
N VAL A 9 1.07 47.13 -17.06
CA VAL A 9 0.12 46.86 -15.97
C VAL A 9 -0.76 45.65 -16.27
N LEU A 10 -1.20 45.47 -17.52
CA LEU A 10 -1.95 44.29 -17.95
C LEU A 10 -1.09 43.02 -17.86
N LEU A 11 0.19 43.07 -18.27
CA LEU A 11 1.11 41.94 -18.10
C LEU A 11 1.31 41.59 -16.60
N LEU A 12 1.50 42.60 -15.75
CA LEU A 12 1.69 42.44 -14.30
C LEU A 12 0.45 41.88 -13.57
N LEU A 13 -0.75 42.02 -14.11
CA LEU A 13 -1.98 41.45 -13.56
C LEU A 13 -2.25 40.01 -14.01
N VAL A 14 -1.71 39.59 -15.16
CA VAL A 14 -1.92 38.24 -15.73
C VAL A 14 -0.83 37.25 -15.29
N ILE A 15 0.38 37.72 -15.02
CA ILE A 15 1.51 36.87 -14.55
C ILE A 15 1.25 36.22 -13.16
N PRO A 16 0.65 36.89 -12.16
CA PRO A 16 0.38 36.28 -10.86
C PRO A 16 -0.68 35.16 -10.95
N SER A 17 -1.62 35.27 -11.89
CA SER A 17 -2.73 34.32 -12.06
C SER A 17 -2.25 32.93 -12.49
N LEU A 18 -1.21 32.87 -13.32
CA LEU A 18 -0.61 31.61 -13.79
C LEU A 18 0.28 30.95 -12.72
N SER A 19 0.77 31.72 -11.74
CA SER A 19 1.62 31.21 -10.64
C SER A 19 0.80 30.58 -9.49
N LEU A 20 -0.50 30.82 -9.46
CA LEU A 20 -1.46 30.22 -8.53
C LEU A 20 -2.07 28.90 -9.05
N ALA A 21 -1.62 28.38 -10.18
CA ALA A 21 -2.08 27.10 -10.74
C ALA A 21 -1.23 25.89 -10.32
N ARG A 22 -0.51 25.98 -9.19
CA ARG A 22 0.45 24.97 -8.73
C ARG A 22 0.04 24.32 -7.39
N TRP A 23 -1.17 23.77 -7.22
CA TRP A 23 -1.62 23.53 -5.82
C TRP A 23 -2.44 22.28 -5.49
N ILE A 24 -2.38 21.20 -6.27
CA ILE A 24 -2.76 19.88 -5.76
C ILE A 24 -1.71 18.87 -6.21
N THR A 25 -0.94 18.34 -5.27
CA THR A 25 -0.16 17.13 -5.52
C THR A 25 -1.18 16.01 -5.71
N ASP A 26 -1.29 15.50 -6.95
CA ASP A 26 -2.28 14.47 -7.25
C ASP A 26 -2.08 13.24 -6.35
N GLN A 27 -0.84 12.76 -6.25
CA GLN A 27 -0.51 11.62 -5.42
C GLN A 27 0.05 12.03 -4.06
N VAL A 28 -0.54 11.48 -3.00
CA VAL A 28 -0.01 11.55 -1.64
C VAL A 28 0.59 10.19 -1.30
N VAL A 29 1.87 10.18 -0.94
CA VAL A 29 2.54 8.99 -0.44
C VAL A 29 2.34 8.90 1.07
N ILE A 30 1.76 7.78 1.52
CA ILE A 30 1.53 7.49 2.93
C ILE A 30 2.45 6.34 3.33
N GLU A 31 3.43 6.62 4.18
CA GLU A 31 4.37 5.60 4.66
C GLU A 31 3.68 4.63 5.61
N SER A 32 3.69 3.34 5.25
CA SER A 32 3.32 2.24 6.15
C SER A 32 4.56 1.43 6.48
N LYS A 33 4.87 1.33 7.77
CA LYS A 33 5.98 0.50 8.26
C LYS A 33 5.78 -0.99 7.95
N ALA A 34 4.52 -1.40 7.87
CA ALA A 34 4.13 -2.75 7.54
C ALA A 34 4.33 -2.98 6.03
N THR A 35 3.47 -2.42 5.19
CA THR A 35 3.37 -2.81 3.78
C THR A 35 4.27 -2.01 2.83
N GLY A 36 5.00 -1.02 3.35
CA GLY A 36 5.65 0.02 2.54
C GLY A 36 4.69 1.12 2.08
N PRO A 37 5.17 2.05 1.24
CA PRO A 37 4.42 3.26 0.90
C PRO A 37 3.13 2.95 0.13
N ILE A 38 2.04 3.60 0.55
CA ILE A 38 0.72 3.56 -0.08
C ILE A 38 0.55 4.84 -0.89
N LEU A 39 0.05 4.71 -2.12
CA LEU A 39 -0.21 5.86 -2.99
C LEU A 39 -1.70 6.20 -2.98
N PHE A 40 -2.04 7.40 -2.47
CA PHE A 40 -3.38 7.94 -2.53
C PHE A 40 -3.49 8.93 -3.70
N SER A 41 -4.42 8.70 -4.63
CA SER A 41 -4.67 9.59 -5.79
C SER A 41 -5.86 10.51 -5.53
N HIS A 42 -5.64 11.82 -5.54
CA HIS A 42 -6.71 12.81 -5.52
C HIS A 42 -7.58 12.72 -6.78
N TYR A 43 -7.00 12.51 -7.95
CA TYR A 43 -7.72 12.43 -9.22
C TYR A 43 -8.84 11.38 -9.16
N ASN A 44 -8.50 10.12 -8.81
CA ASN A 44 -9.48 9.03 -8.72
C ASN A 44 -10.57 9.34 -7.68
N HIS A 45 -10.19 9.91 -6.53
CA HIS A 45 -11.15 10.23 -5.48
C HIS A 45 -12.06 11.39 -5.85
N LEU A 46 -11.53 12.46 -6.46
CA LEU A 46 -12.29 13.63 -6.87
C LEU A 46 -13.27 13.31 -7.99
N GLU A 47 -12.92 12.38 -8.88
CA GLU A 47 -13.85 11.84 -9.87
C GLU A 47 -15.04 11.14 -9.20
N ALA A 48 -14.78 10.33 -8.17
CA ALA A 48 -15.82 9.62 -7.43
C ALA A 48 -16.68 10.52 -6.51
N VAL A 49 -16.13 11.60 -5.94
CA VAL A 49 -16.84 12.47 -4.97
C VAL A 49 -17.33 13.80 -5.55
N GLY A 50 -17.29 13.97 -6.87
CA GLY A 50 -17.81 15.17 -7.54
C GLY A 50 -16.98 16.43 -7.28
N LYS A 51 -15.65 16.30 -7.17
CA LYS A 51 -14.69 17.39 -6.96
C LYS A 51 -14.94 18.23 -5.69
N ASN A 52 -15.58 17.64 -4.68
CA ASN A 52 -15.97 18.34 -3.45
C ASN A 52 -14.92 18.17 -2.34
N CYS A 53 -13.94 19.07 -2.26
CA CYS A 53 -12.82 19.01 -1.30
C CYS A 53 -13.26 18.95 0.18
N PRO A 54 -14.29 19.73 0.60
CA PRO A 54 -14.84 19.64 1.96
C PRO A 54 -15.32 18.26 2.41
N THR A 55 -15.59 17.34 1.47
CA THR A 55 -15.95 15.94 1.78
C THR A 55 -14.87 15.25 2.62
N CYS A 56 -13.61 15.62 2.41
CA CYS A 56 -12.47 15.05 3.11
C CYS A 56 -11.81 16.06 4.06
N HIS A 57 -11.73 17.33 3.66
CA HIS A 57 -10.98 18.36 4.38
C HIS A 57 -11.86 19.39 5.09
N ASN A 58 -11.58 19.82 6.31
CA ASN A 58 -10.63 19.29 7.29
C ASN A 58 -11.28 18.25 8.22
N GLY A 59 -12.38 17.63 7.79
CA GLY A 59 -13.17 16.72 8.63
C GLY A 59 -12.51 15.35 8.84
N ILE A 60 -12.03 14.72 7.77
CA ILE A 60 -11.39 13.39 7.81
C ILE A 60 -9.87 13.56 7.81
N PHE A 61 -9.37 14.43 6.92
CA PHE A 61 -7.95 14.72 6.78
C PHE A 61 -7.72 16.22 6.84
N ASN A 62 -6.62 16.65 7.46
CA ASN A 62 -6.12 18.01 7.37
C ASN A 62 -5.47 18.24 6.00
N VAL A 63 -5.69 19.41 5.42
CA VAL A 63 -5.01 19.83 4.17
C VAL A 63 -3.49 19.88 4.37
N GLU A 64 -3.03 20.16 5.58
CA GLU A 64 -1.60 20.08 5.94
C GLU A 64 -1.26 18.64 6.36
N PRO A 65 -0.48 17.87 5.57
CA PRO A 65 -0.25 16.45 5.82
C PRO A 65 0.40 16.17 7.18
N ALA A 66 1.28 17.05 7.64
CA ALA A 66 1.97 16.93 8.93
C ALA A 66 1.03 16.98 10.15
N LYS A 67 -0.20 17.52 9.99
CA LYS A 67 -1.22 17.53 11.04
C LYS A 67 -2.08 16.26 11.05
N ASN A 68 -1.95 15.40 10.05
CA ASN A 68 -2.64 14.11 10.04
C ASN A 68 -1.88 13.10 10.90
N ARG A 69 -2.62 12.45 11.80
CA ARG A 69 -2.07 11.33 12.56
C ARG A 69 -2.00 10.09 11.68
N ALA A 70 -0.99 9.25 11.91
CA ALA A 70 -0.98 7.90 11.34
C ALA A 70 -2.20 7.12 11.83
N ALA A 71 -2.95 6.52 10.90
CA ALA A 71 -4.09 5.67 11.21
C ALA A 71 -3.71 4.19 11.06
N THR A 72 -4.20 3.36 11.97
CA THR A 72 -4.06 1.90 11.87
C THR A 72 -5.21 1.30 11.06
N MET A 73 -5.07 0.05 10.58
CA MET A 73 -6.20 -0.67 9.97
C MET A 73 -7.38 -0.79 10.95
N ALA A 74 -7.09 -1.02 12.23
CA ALA A 74 -8.11 -1.05 13.28
C ALA A 74 -8.85 0.29 13.43
N ASP A 75 -8.17 1.44 13.27
CA ASP A 75 -8.84 2.75 13.22
C ASP A 75 -9.74 2.87 11.99
N MET A 76 -9.29 2.36 10.83
CA MET A 76 -10.05 2.40 9.59
C MET A 76 -11.30 1.53 9.65
N GLU A 77 -11.21 0.35 10.24
CA GLU A 77 -12.38 -0.50 10.48
C GLU A 77 -13.43 0.15 11.40
N GLN A 78 -13.01 1.09 12.26
CA GLN A 78 -13.88 1.92 13.08
C GLN A 78 -14.41 3.17 12.36
N GLY A 79 -14.20 3.27 11.03
CA GLY A 79 -14.70 4.37 10.21
C GLY A 79 -13.84 5.64 10.24
N LYS A 80 -12.59 5.57 10.72
CA LYS A 80 -11.66 6.71 10.70
C LYS A 80 -10.79 6.67 9.43
N SER A 81 -10.17 7.80 9.07
CA SER A 81 -9.26 7.87 7.91
C SER A 81 -9.92 7.29 6.64
N CYS A 82 -9.22 6.44 5.88
CA CYS A 82 -9.72 5.79 4.66
C CYS A 82 -11.05 5.05 4.89
N GLY A 83 -11.22 4.42 6.05
CA GLY A 83 -12.42 3.67 6.41
C GLY A 83 -13.67 4.52 6.64
N ALA A 84 -13.57 5.85 6.70
CA ALA A 84 -14.73 6.74 6.67
C ALA A 84 -15.57 6.54 5.40
N CYS A 85 -14.93 6.12 4.31
CA CYS A 85 -15.57 5.80 3.03
C CYS A 85 -15.39 4.32 2.64
N HIS A 86 -14.20 3.75 2.83
CA HIS A 86 -13.89 2.36 2.49
C HIS A 86 -14.42 1.37 3.54
N ASN A 87 -15.74 1.28 3.65
CA ASN A 87 -16.45 0.55 4.70
C ASN A 87 -17.43 -0.51 4.16
N GLY A 88 -17.36 -0.83 2.86
CA GLY A 88 -18.26 -1.75 2.19
C GLY A 88 -19.66 -1.18 1.88
N LYS A 89 -19.94 0.06 2.27
CA LYS A 89 -21.22 0.74 1.96
C LYS A 89 -21.02 1.86 0.94
N ARG A 90 -20.03 2.73 1.16
CA ARG A 90 -19.75 3.88 0.28
C ARG A 90 -18.70 3.56 -0.78
N ALA A 91 -17.71 2.76 -0.43
CA ALA A 91 -16.68 2.22 -1.30
C ALA A 91 -16.30 0.81 -0.82
N PHE A 92 -15.40 0.14 -1.53
CA PHE A 92 -14.89 -1.17 -1.13
C PHE A 92 -14.33 -1.16 0.29
N SER A 93 -14.43 -2.29 0.99
CA SER A 93 -14.09 -2.37 2.42
C SER A 93 -12.58 -2.42 2.63
N VAL A 94 -12.07 -1.73 3.67
CA VAL A 94 -10.67 -1.86 4.11
C VAL A 94 -10.32 -3.26 4.65
N LYS A 95 -11.29 -4.17 4.80
CA LYS A 95 -11.09 -5.49 5.39
C LYS A 95 -10.68 -6.59 4.40
N GLU A 96 -10.92 -6.41 3.11
CA GLU A 96 -10.81 -7.49 2.13
C GLU A 96 -9.85 -7.14 1.00
N ASP A 97 -10.03 -5.98 0.36
CA ASP A 97 -9.27 -5.59 -0.84
C ASP A 97 -7.91 -4.94 -0.52
N CYS A 98 -7.10 -5.61 0.30
CA CYS A 98 -5.81 -5.10 0.79
C CYS A 98 -4.92 -4.57 -0.35
N ALA A 99 -4.85 -5.31 -1.46
CA ALA A 99 -4.00 -4.99 -2.62
C ALA A 99 -4.40 -3.70 -3.35
N SER A 100 -5.64 -3.21 -3.15
CA SER A 100 -6.10 -1.95 -3.76
C SER A 100 -5.35 -0.73 -3.23
N CYS A 101 -4.78 -0.84 -2.02
CA CYS A 101 -3.99 0.23 -1.39
C CYS A 101 -2.55 -0.22 -1.12
N HIS A 102 -2.37 -1.47 -0.69
CA HIS A 102 -1.09 -2.00 -0.26
C HIS A 102 -0.41 -2.76 -1.40
N PRO A 103 0.76 -2.31 -1.89
CA PRO A 103 1.44 -3.01 -2.97
C PRO A 103 1.95 -4.36 -2.49
N THR A 104 1.63 -5.42 -3.23
CA THR A 104 2.28 -6.73 -3.09
C THR A 104 3.64 -6.68 -3.78
N ARG A 105 4.61 -7.43 -3.23
CA ARG A 105 5.94 -7.54 -3.81
C ARG A 105 6.47 -8.94 -3.59
N ASP A 106 7.14 -9.49 -4.59
CA ASP A 106 7.82 -10.76 -4.43
C ASP A 106 9.03 -10.58 -3.52
N ILE A 107 9.36 -11.65 -2.78
CA ILE A 107 10.42 -11.64 -1.78
C ILE A 107 11.49 -12.61 -2.24
N THR A 108 12.71 -12.11 -2.44
CA THR A 108 13.88 -12.95 -2.70
C THR A 108 14.67 -13.13 -1.41
N PHE A 109 14.87 -14.38 -1.03
CA PHE A 109 15.75 -14.77 0.05
C PHE A 109 17.08 -15.26 -0.50
N THR A 110 18.17 -14.63 -0.08
CA THR A 110 19.51 -15.13 -0.40
C THR A 110 19.91 -16.17 0.65
N VAL A 111 20.15 -17.39 0.21
CA VAL A 111 20.66 -18.48 1.03
C VAL A 111 22.06 -18.83 0.53
N ALA A 112 23.05 -18.69 1.40
CA ALA A 112 24.42 -19.08 1.06
C ALA A 112 24.44 -20.57 0.70
N ASP A 113 25.13 -20.92 -0.39
CA ASP A 113 25.41 -22.29 -0.81
C ASP A 113 24.17 -23.15 -1.18
N ALA A 114 22.99 -22.55 -1.32
CA ALA A 114 21.76 -23.25 -1.70
C ALA A 114 20.88 -22.48 -2.71
N GLY A 115 21.43 -21.49 -3.41
CA GLY A 115 20.68 -20.68 -4.37
C GLY A 115 19.70 -19.67 -3.73
N ASN A 116 19.17 -18.77 -4.55
CA ASN A 116 18.16 -17.80 -4.09
C ASN A 116 16.79 -18.45 -4.05
N VAL A 117 15.97 -18.11 -3.05
CA VAL A 117 14.57 -18.54 -2.98
C VAL A 117 13.67 -17.36 -3.33
N LEU A 118 12.82 -17.52 -4.35
CA LEU A 118 11.83 -16.53 -4.73
C LEU A 118 10.45 -16.92 -4.19
N PHE A 119 9.91 -16.12 -3.29
CA PHE A 119 8.51 -16.21 -2.88
C PHE A 119 7.67 -15.25 -3.72
N SER A 120 6.74 -15.80 -4.51
CA SER A 120 5.83 -15.02 -5.34
C SER A 120 4.47 -14.84 -4.69
N HIS A 121 4.05 -13.59 -4.48
CA HIS A 121 2.70 -13.32 -3.95
C HIS A 121 1.62 -13.67 -4.97
N ASP A 122 1.87 -13.51 -6.27
CA ASP A 122 0.89 -13.79 -7.33
C ASP A 122 0.44 -15.27 -7.28
N VAL A 123 1.40 -16.19 -7.19
CA VAL A 123 1.13 -17.64 -7.09
C VAL A 123 0.30 -17.98 -5.85
N HIS A 124 0.63 -17.38 -4.70
CA HIS A 124 -0.04 -17.71 -3.44
C HIS A 124 -1.41 -17.04 -3.34
N THR A 125 -1.53 -15.78 -3.75
CA THR A 125 -2.80 -15.03 -3.73
C THR A 125 -3.80 -15.50 -4.79
N GLY A 126 -3.37 -16.34 -5.75
CA GLY A 126 -4.28 -17.06 -6.64
C GLY A 126 -5.11 -18.15 -5.94
N MET A 127 -4.70 -18.60 -4.76
CA MET A 127 -5.39 -19.65 -3.98
C MET A 127 -5.77 -19.21 -2.57
N TYR A 128 -5.00 -18.31 -1.97
CA TYR A 128 -5.13 -17.92 -0.57
C TYR A 128 -5.38 -16.42 -0.41
N SER A 129 -6.12 -16.07 0.63
CA SER A 129 -6.37 -14.68 1.03
C SER A 129 -5.22 -14.10 1.86
N CYS A 130 -5.10 -12.77 1.90
CA CYS A 130 -4.04 -12.12 2.68
C CYS A 130 -4.05 -12.53 4.16
N SER A 131 -5.24 -12.75 4.74
CA SER A 131 -5.42 -13.09 6.15
C SER A 131 -4.95 -14.49 6.54
N GLU A 132 -4.81 -15.40 5.57
CA GLU A 132 -4.32 -16.76 5.85
C GLU A 132 -2.83 -16.76 6.18
N CYS A 133 -2.09 -15.79 5.66
CA CYS A 133 -0.67 -15.60 5.98
C CYS A 133 -0.44 -14.44 6.96
N HIS A 134 -1.18 -13.34 6.81
CA HIS A 134 -0.92 -12.09 7.52
C HIS A 134 -1.99 -11.73 8.56
N PRO A 135 -1.61 -11.18 9.72
CA PRO A 135 -0.24 -11.04 10.23
C PRO A 135 0.24 -12.31 10.97
N GLY A 136 -0.52 -13.41 10.90
CA GLY A 136 -0.35 -14.60 11.74
C GLY A 136 0.96 -15.34 11.50
N LEU A 137 1.17 -15.87 10.29
CA LEU A 137 2.40 -16.57 9.91
C LEU A 137 3.52 -15.59 9.58
N PHE A 138 3.18 -14.53 8.85
CA PHE A 138 4.11 -13.48 8.48
C PHE A 138 3.52 -12.13 8.83
N ILE A 139 4.32 -11.23 9.38
CA ILE A 139 3.91 -9.83 9.45
C ILE A 139 3.98 -9.23 8.04
N PRO A 140 2.98 -8.45 7.59
CA PRO A 140 3.06 -7.79 6.30
C PRO A 140 4.10 -6.68 6.42
N GLY A 141 5.37 -6.97 6.10
CA GLY A 141 6.47 -6.02 6.22
C GLY A 141 7.84 -6.58 6.62
N ALA A 142 8.71 -5.67 7.01
CA ALA A 142 10.04 -6.01 7.52
C ALA A 142 9.98 -6.54 8.96
N GLY A 143 10.94 -7.39 9.34
CA GLY A 143 11.07 -7.92 10.70
C GLY A 143 10.52 -9.33 10.89
N ASN A 144 10.05 -9.99 9.83
CA ASN A 144 9.80 -11.43 9.85
C ASN A 144 11.08 -12.18 10.24
N LYS A 145 10.95 -13.17 11.14
CA LYS A 145 12.07 -14.03 11.51
C LYS A 145 12.42 -14.94 10.34
N ARG A 146 13.71 -15.20 10.15
CA ARG A 146 14.18 -16.20 9.20
C ARG A 146 14.05 -17.57 9.86
N ALA A 147 13.38 -18.48 9.18
CA ALA A 147 13.26 -19.88 9.59
C ALA A 147 14.30 -20.71 8.83
N SER A 148 14.86 -21.70 9.52
CA SER A 148 15.68 -22.76 8.93
C SER A 148 14.79 -23.82 8.27
N MET A 149 15.40 -24.73 7.50
CA MET A 149 14.68 -25.91 6.98
C MET A 149 14.17 -26.82 8.11
N GLU A 150 14.87 -26.87 9.24
CA GLU A 150 14.43 -27.62 10.43
C GLU A 150 13.18 -26.98 11.05
N ASP A 151 13.16 -25.65 11.20
CA ASP A 151 11.96 -24.93 11.67
C ASP A 151 10.77 -25.16 10.71
N MET A 152 11.03 -25.17 9.40
CA MET A 152 10.01 -25.43 8.39
C MET A 152 9.51 -26.88 8.42
N ALA A 153 10.38 -27.87 8.60
CA ALA A 153 9.94 -29.25 8.83
C ALA A 153 9.10 -29.39 10.11
N GLY A 154 9.36 -28.54 11.10
CA GLY A 154 8.54 -28.39 12.32
C GLY A 154 7.20 -27.66 12.14
N GLY A 155 6.86 -27.24 10.91
CA GLY A 155 5.60 -26.55 10.60
C GLY A 155 5.63 -25.02 10.75
N GLU A 156 6.81 -24.42 10.92
CA GLU A 156 6.94 -22.95 10.94
C GLU A 156 7.12 -22.37 9.53
N SER A 157 6.86 -21.08 9.36
CA SER A 157 7.12 -20.34 8.11
C SER A 157 6.46 -21.03 6.90
N CYS A 158 7.20 -21.32 5.83
CA CYS A 158 6.70 -21.99 4.63
C CYS A 158 6.12 -23.38 4.96
N GLY A 159 6.70 -24.08 5.93
CA GLY A 159 6.28 -25.41 6.35
C GLY A 159 4.93 -25.47 7.05
N ALA A 160 4.35 -24.32 7.43
CA ALA A 160 2.98 -24.26 7.93
C ALA A 160 1.94 -24.75 6.89
N CYS A 161 2.30 -24.70 5.60
CA CYS A 161 1.50 -25.24 4.51
C CYS A 161 2.30 -26.20 3.60
N HIS A 162 3.61 -26.02 3.45
CA HIS A 162 4.47 -26.95 2.71
C HIS A 162 4.85 -28.17 3.56
N ASP A 163 3.81 -28.90 3.99
CA ASP A 163 3.84 -30.02 4.95
C ASP A 163 3.61 -31.39 4.28
N GLY A 164 3.38 -31.42 2.97
CA GLY A 164 3.02 -32.62 2.21
C GLY A 164 1.52 -32.95 2.19
N SER A 165 0.69 -32.19 2.90
CA SER A 165 -0.77 -32.33 2.94
C SER A 165 -1.48 -31.12 2.33
N THR A 166 -1.12 -29.91 2.75
CA THR A 166 -1.70 -28.65 2.28
C THR A 166 -1.03 -28.20 0.98
N ALA A 167 0.28 -28.34 0.89
CA ALA A 167 1.09 -28.16 -0.30
C ALA A 167 2.22 -29.21 -0.33
N PHE A 168 3.05 -29.21 -1.36
CA PHE A 168 4.23 -30.09 -1.41
C PHE A 168 5.15 -29.83 -0.22
N THR A 169 5.78 -30.89 0.30
CA THR A 169 6.63 -30.81 1.49
C THR A 169 7.92 -30.02 1.27
N VAL A 170 8.42 -29.33 2.31
CA VAL A 170 9.73 -28.66 2.33
C VAL A 170 10.92 -29.64 2.40
N GLU A 171 10.70 -30.90 2.74
CA GLU A 171 11.76 -31.90 2.89
C GLU A 171 12.26 -32.46 1.55
N GLU A 172 11.53 -32.20 0.46
CA GLU A 172 11.82 -32.69 -0.89
C GLU A 172 11.71 -31.58 -1.94
N ASN A 173 12.09 -31.89 -3.19
CA ASN A 173 11.92 -31.01 -4.35
C ASN A 173 12.53 -29.61 -4.16
N CYS A 174 13.77 -29.55 -3.64
CA CYS A 174 14.49 -28.31 -3.31
C CYS A 174 14.45 -27.25 -4.42
N ASP A 175 14.59 -27.69 -5.68
CA ASP A 175 14.59 -26.85 -6.89
C ASP A 175 13.28 -26.08 -7.12
N THR A 176 12.19 -26.49 -6.47
CA THR A 176 10.89 -25.79 -6.56
C THR A 176 10.96 -24.41 -5.93
N CYS A 177 11.81 -24.26 -4.91
CA CYS A 177 11.97 -23.02 -4.16
C CYS A 177 13.35 -22.42 -4.41
N HIS A 178 14.39 -23.24 -4.39
CA HIS A 178 15.78 -22.83 -4.49
C HIS A 178 16.22 -22.77 -5.96
N GLN A 179 16.67 -21.59 -6.39
CA GLN A 179 17.29 -21.37 -7.70
C GLN A 179 18.76 -21.81 -7.62
N MET A 180 19.00 -23.12 -7.63
CA MET A 180 20.32 -23.76 -7.56
C MET A 180 21.01 -23.83 -8.92
#